data_AF-A0A2S9Y0G8-F1
#
_entry.id   AF-A0A2S9Y0G8-F1
#
_cell.length_a   1.000
_cell.length_b   1.000
_cell.length_c   1.000
_cell.angle_alpha   90.00
_cell.angle_beta   90.00
_cell.angle_gamma   90.00
#
_symmetry.space_group_name_H-M   'P 1'
#
loop_
_entity.id
_entity.type
_entity.pdbx_description
1 polymer ?
#
loop_
_entity_poly.entity_id
_entity_poly.type
_entity_poly.pdbx_seq_one_letter_code
_entity_poly.pdbx_strand_id
1 'polypeptide(L)' 'MSQVSIALTGVPTGELEQLLRLVHRQQIAPPITPATLALVGLQHRSEELMQSLRGLDEPGVRAVLIAVLAERRS' A
#
# COMPACT_ATOMS: atom_id res chain seq x y z
N MET A 1 23.93 -10.10 1.90
CA MET A 1 23.27 -9.24 0.90
C MET A 1 21.85 -9.05 1.38
N SER A 2 21.49 -7.87 1.88
CA SER A 2 20.12 -7.60 2.33
C SER A 2 19.21 -7.67 1.12
N GLN A 3 18.26 -8.60 1.15
CA GLN A 3 17.30 -8.80 0.08
C GLN A 3 16.44 -7.53 0.00
N VAL A 4 16.66 -6.72 -1.04
CA VAL A 4 15.85 -5.53 -1.29
C VAL A 4 14.45 -6.02 -1.65
N SER A 5 13.48 -5.82 -0.75
CA SER A 5 12.07 -6.05 -1.06
C SER A 5 11.70 -5.20 -2.29
N ILE A 6 11.33 -5.84 -3.40
CA ILE A 6 10.95 -5.12 -4.62
C ILE A 6 9.49 -4.69 -4.47
N ALA A 7 9.26 -3.38 -4.30
CA ALA A 7 7.91 -2.80 -4.36
C ALA A 7 6.90 -3.52 -3.44
N LEU A 8 5.68 -3.75 -3.93
CA LEU A 8 4.61 -4.38 -3.16
C LEU A 8 4.82 -5.88 -2.92
N THR A 9 5.82 -6.54 -3.53
CA THR A 9 6.05 -7.98 -3.32
C THR A 9 6.50 -8.31 -1.90
N GLY A 10 7.24 -7.40 -1.25
CA GLY A 10 7.70 -7.55 0.14
C GLY A 10 6.65 -7.21 1.20
N VAL A 11 5.50 -6.64 0.81
CA VAL A 11 4.44 -6.26 1.74
C VAL A 11 3.52 -7.46 2.00
N PRO A 12 3.31 -7.88 3.26
CA PRO A 12 2.39 -8.95 3.62
C PRO A 12 0.97 -8.68 3.12
N THR A 13 0.26 -9.74 2.70
CA THR A 13 -1.11 -9.62 2.16
C THR A 13 -2.06 -8.94 3.16
N GLY A 14 -1.95 -9.26 4.45
CA GLY A 14 -2.79 -8.64 5.49
C GLY A 14 -2.61 -7.12 5.61
N GLU A 15 -1.39 -6.61 5.41
CA GLU A 15 -1.12 -5.17 5.44
C GLU A 15 -1.62 -4.46 4.18
N LEU A 16 -1.56 -5.11 3.01
CA LEU A 16 -2.19 -4.61 1.78
C LEU A 16 -3.71 -4.55 1.91
N GLU A 17 -4.32 -5.57 2.50
CA GLU A 17 -5.77 -5.59 2.79
C GLU A 17 -6.17 -4.52 3.81
N GLN A 18 -5.34 -4.30 4.84
CA GLN A 18 -5.53 -3.21 5.78
C GLN A 18 -5.52 -1.87 5.05
N LEU A 19 -4.50 -1.60 4.22
CA LEU A 19 -4.40 -0.35 3.48
C LEU A 19 -5.59 -0.15 2.53
N LEU A 20 -5.98 -1.17 1.76
CA LEU A 20 -7.15 -1.10 0.87
C LEU A 20 -8.43 -0.78 1.66
N ARG A 21 -8.61 -1.39 2.84
CA ARG A 21 -9.77 -1.16 3.70
C ARG A 21 -9.81 0.28 4.22
N LEU A 22 -8.66 0.83 4.60
CA LEU A 22 -8.52 2.20 5.09
C LEU A 22 -8.82 3.23 3.98
N VAL A 23 -8.28 3.00 2.78
CA VAL A 23 -8.56 3.84 1.60
C VAL A 23 -10.04 3.76 1.23
N HIS A 24 -10.61 2.56 1.12
CA HIS A 24 -12.03 2.38 0.77
C HIS A 24 -12.99 3.02 1.77
N ARG A 25 -12.64 3.00 3.06
CA ARG A 25 -13.44 3.64 4.12
C ARG A 25 -13.15 5.13 4.28
N GLN A 26 -12.36 5.73 3.40
CA GLN A 26 -11.94 7.14 3.46
C GLN A 26 -11.26 7.52 4.79
N GLN A 27 -10.63 6.54 5.47
CA GLN A 27 -9.86 6.76 6.70
C GLN A 27 -8.44 7.23 6.40
N ILE A 28 -7.97 6.96 5.18
CA ILE A 28 -6.78 7.58 4.60
C ILE A 28 -7.18 8.13 3.24
N ALA A 29 -6.91 9.41 3.02
CA ALA A 29 -7.07 10.04 1.73
C ALA A 29 -5.74 9.97 0.96
N PRO A 30 -5.76 9.53 -0.31
CA PRO A 30 -4.64 9.72 -1.21
C PRO A 30 -4.37 11.22 -1.48
N PRO A 31 -3.12 11.61 -1.84
CA PRO A 31 -1.99 10.75 -2.09
C PRO A 31 -1.48 10.07 -0.82
N ILE A 32 -1.11 8.79 -0.93
CA ILE A 32 -0.50 8.08 0.21
C ILE A 32 0.88 8.71 0.46
N THR A 33 1.13 9.07 1.71
CA THR A 33 2.39 9.65 2.18
C THR A 33 2.96 8.87 3.36
N PRO A 34 4.27 8.99 3.67
CA PRO A 34 4.85 8.41 4.87
C PRO A 34 4.11 8.81 6.15
N ALA A 35 3.65 10.07 6.24
CA ALA A 35 2.88 10.57 7.37
C ALA A 35 1.53 9.83 7.52
N THR A 36 0.78 9.65 6.43
CA THR A 36 -0.48 8.91 6.47
C THR A 36 -0.29 7.43 6.83
N LEU A 37 0.83 6.82 6.41
CA LEU A 37 1.15 5.44 6.78
C LEU A 37 1.48 5.32 8.27
N ALA A 38 2.21 6.29 8.84
CA ALA A 38 2.49 6.31 10.26
C ALA A 38 1.22 6.44 11.13
N LEU A 39 0.24 7.23 10.69
CA LEU A 39 -1.04 7.39 11.39
C LEU A 39 -1.85 6.09 11.50
N VAL A 40 -1.58 5.11 10.63
CA VAL A 40 -2.29 3.83 10.59
C VAL A 40 -1.41 2.63 10.93
N GLY A 41 -0.21 2.87 11.46
CA GLY A 41 0.70 1.82 11.90
C GLY A 41 1.41 1.07 10.77
N LEU A 42 1.54 1.68 9.58
CA LEU A 42 2.21 1.11 8.39
C LEU A 42 3.54 1.81 8.06
N GLN A 43 4.12 2.60 8.97
CA GLN A 43 5.35 3.35 8.72
C GLN A 43 6.56 2.46 8.35
N HIS A 44 6.61 1.22 8.87
CA HIS A 44 7.66 0.25 8.56
C HIS A 44 7.64 -0.23 7.11
N ARG A 45 6.53 0.00 6.38
CA ARG A 45 6.36 -0.31 4.95
C ARG A 45 6.49 0.90 4.04
N SER A 46 6.92 2.05 4.58
CA SER A 46 6.94 3.30 3.82
C SER A 46 7.77 3.16 2.54
N GLU A 47 8.92 2.50 2.57
CA GLU A 47 9.75 2.32 1.38
C GLU A 47 9.03 1.50 0.29
N GLU A 48 8.54 0.32 0.64
CA GLU A 48 7.88 -0.63 -0.26
C GLU A 48 6.59 -0.03 -0.86
N LEU A 49 5.77 0.63 -0.04
CA LEU A 49 4.51 1.26 -0.46
C LEU A 49 4.76 2.51 -1.31
N MET A 50 5.74 3.34 -0.96
CA MET A 50 6.03 4.58 -1.69
C MET A 50 6.69 4.36 -3.04
N GLN A 51 7.36 3.23 -3.27
CA GLN A 51 7.86 2.89 -4.62
C GLN A 51 6.73 2.72 -5.64
N SER A 52 5.54 2.26 -5.22
CA SER A 52 4.43 1.94 -6.13
C SER A 52 3.25 2.90 -6.05
N LEU A 53 2.98 3.48 -4.89
CA LEU A 53 1.75 4.26 -4.64
C LEU A 53 1.96 5.78 -4.66
N ARG A 54 3.22 6.24 -4.66
CA ARG A 54 3.53 7.67 -4.60
C ARG A 54 2.94 8.39 -5.81
N GLY A 55 2.21 9.46 -5.55
CA GLY A 55 1.64 10.32 -6.60
C GLY A 55 0.39 9.77 -7.26
N LEU A 56 -0.10 8.59 -6.86
CA LEU A 56 -1.38 8.08 -7.31
C LEU A 56 -2.53 8.78 -6.58
N ASP A 57 -3.61 9.01 -7.32
CA ASP A 57 -4.90 9.46 -6.80
C ASP A 57 -5.68 8.27 -6.20
N GLU A 58 -6.87 8.55 -5.68
CA GLU A 58 -7.68 7.51 -5.04
C GLU A 58 -8.07 6.34 -5.96
N PRO A 59 -8.59 6.58 -7.19
CA PRO A 59 -8.81 5.51 -8.14
C PRO A 59 -7.54 4.70 -8.43
N GLY A 60 -6.39 5.36 -8.62
CA GLY A 60 -5.12 4.70 -8.91
C GLY A 60 -4.62 3.83 -7.77
N VAL A 61 -4.58 4.35 -6.53
CA VAL A 61 -4.20 3.58 -5.34
C VAL A 61 -5.10 2.36 -5.19
N ARG A 62 -6.42 2.54 -5.35
CA ARG A 62 -7.39 1.46 -5.20
C ARG A 62 -7.22 0.39 -6.27
N ALA A 63 -7.01 0.78 -7.52
CA ALA A 63 -6.79 -0.14 -8.63
C ALA A 63 -5.54 -1.00 -8.42
N VAL A 64 -4.42 -0.39 -8.02
CA VAL A 64 -3.17 -1.12 -7.74
C VAL A 64 -3.36 -2.12 -6.60
N LEU A 65 -3.96 -1.71 -5.49
CA LEU A 65 -4.17 -2.59 -4.34
C LEU A 65 -5.09 -3.77 -4.68
N ILE A 66 -6.19 -3.52 -5.42
CA ILE A 66 -7.09 -4.57 -5.87
C ILE A 66 -6.37 -5.55 -6.82
N ALA A 67 -5.63 -5.03 -7.80
CA ALA A 67 -4.91 -5.86 -8.77
C ALA A 67 -3.90 -6.78 -8.09
N VAL A 68 -3.08 -6.25 -7.18
CA VAL A 68 -2.08 -7.05 -6.45
C VAL A 68 -2.75 -8.10 -5.56
N LEU A 69 -3.85 -7.75 -4.88
CA LEU A 69 -4.57 -8.70 -4.03
C LEU A 69 -5.27 -9.80 -4.84
N ALA A 70 -5.78 -9.48 -6.03
CA ALA A 70 -6.39 -10.45 -6.94
C ALA A 70 -5.34 -11.42 -7.49
N GLU A 71 -4.18 -10.90 -7.94
CA GLU A 71 -3.07 -11.71 -8.43
C GLU A 71 -2.59 -12.72 -7.38
N ARG A 72 -2.45 -12.30 -6.12
CA ARG A 72 -2.03 -13.19 -5.02
C ARG A 72 -3.02 -14.31 -4.65
N ARG A 73 -4.26 -14.21 -5.13
CA ARG A 73 -5.34 -15.18 -4.83
C ARG A 73 -5.60 -16.14 -5.99
N SER A 74 -4.92 -15.95 -7.12
CA SER A 74 -4.98 -16.81 -8.30
C SER A 74 -4.03 -18.00 -8.15
#